data_AF-A0A8J8EV33-F1
#
_entry.id   AF-A0A8J8EV33-F1
#
_cell.length_a   1.000
_cell.length_b   1.000
_cell.length_c   1.000
_cell.angle_alpha   90.00
_cell.angle_beta   90.00
_cell.angle_gamma   90.00
#
_symmetry.space_group_name_H-M   'P 1'
#
loop_
_entity.id
_entity.type
_entity.pdbx_description
1 polymer ?
#
loop_
_entity_poly.entity_id
_entity_poly.type
_entity_poly.pdbx_seq_one_letter_code
_entity_poly.pdbx_strand_id
1 'polypeptide(L)'
;MDNMVWITFFLTLLSGAITALIGVHIQHWYSRKKARKRLIEALKEEIRVNIRRLEESIQSLQEKSSTDISPFLTVCYEALITQDPELHYKISLETKHLDEAYTGLQVINMRYSLIGSVSLITSLIPFIEGDPESKINVLKGIKEKLENVLEVLDTMKI
;
A
#
# COMPACT_ATOMS: atom_id res chain seq x y z
N MET A 1 29.37 42.68 -37.39
CA MET A 1 28.44 41.59 -37.05
C MET A 1 28.32 41.61 -35.55
N ASP A 2 27.28 42.28 -35.11
CA ASP A 2 27.35 43.12 -33.92
C ASP A 2 26.85 42.35 -32.71
N ASN A 3 27.41 42.67 -31.53
CA ASN A 3 27.12 42.04 -30.23
C ASN A 3 25.61 41.79 -29.99
N MET A 4 24.75 42.63 -30.56
CA MET A 4 23.30 42.49 -30.51
C MET A 4 22.79 41.15 -31.06
N VAL A 5 23.31 40.67 -32.21
CA VAL A 5 22.88 39.41 -32.84
C VAL A 5 23.22 38.21 -31.96
N TRP A 6 24.41 38.21 -31.36
CA TRP A 6 24.84 37.17 -30.44
C TRP A 6 24.00 37.16 -29.17
N ILE A 7 23.72 38.32 -28.58
CA ILE A 7 22.88 38.43 -27.38
C ILE A 7 21.46 37.90 -27.65
N THR A 8 20.84 38.28 -28.77
CA THR A 8 19.50 37.80 -29.13
C THR A 8 19.51 36.28 -29.37
N PHE A 9 20.54 35.74 -30.03
CA PHE A 9 20.70 34.30 -30.21
C PHE A 9 20.77 33.54 -28.89
N PHE A 10 21.61 33.99 -27.94
CA PHE A 10 21.73 33.36 -26.62
C PHE A 10 20.44 33.45 -25.80
N LEU A 11 19.74 34.58 -25.82
CA LEU A 11 18.46 34.74 -25.11
C LEU A 11 17.38 33.79 -25.67
N THR A 12 17.32 33.64 -26.99
CA THR A 12 16.36 32.74 -27.64
C THR A 12 16.67 31.27 -27.31
N LEU A 13 17.95 30.90 -27.32
CA LEU A 13 18.42 29.57 -26.95
C LEU A 13 18.10 29.25 -25.48
N LEU A 14 18.36 30.21 -24.58
CA LEU A 14 18.10 30.08 -23.14
C LEU A 14 16.59 29.98 -22.85
N SER A 15 15.78 30.79 -23.52
CA SER A 15 14.31 30.72 -23.41
C SER A 15 13.79 29.35 -23.85
N GLY A 16 14.26 28.81 -24.99
CA GLY A 16 13.88 27.48 -25.45
C GLY A 16 14.27 26.37 -24.47
N ALA A 17 15.47 26.45 -23.89
CA ALA A 17 15.95 25.48 -22.89
C ALA A 17 15.13 25.52 -21.59
N ILE A 18 14.78 26.72 -21.10
CA ILE A 18 13.94 26.89 -19.90
C ILE A 18 12.53 26.34 -20.16
N THR A 19 11.91 26.64 -21.30
CA THR A 19 10.59 26.12 -21.64
C THR A 19 10.58 24.59 -21.74
N ALA A 20 11.62 23.99 -22.33
CA ALA A 20 11.76 22.54 -22.38
C ALA A 20 11.88 21.91 -20.98
N LEU A 21 12.69 22.49 -20.10
CA LEU A 21 12.84 22.03 -18.71
C LEU A 21 11.53 22.11 -17.92
N ILE A 22 10.80 23.21 -18.06
CA ILE A 22 9.47 23.37 -17.43
C ILE A 22 8.49 22.33 -17.98
N GLY A 23 8.48 22.12 -19.30
CA GLY A 23 7.63 21.10 -19.95
C GLY A 23 7.91 19.69 -19.43
N VAL A 24 9.18 19.29 -19.35
CA VAL A 24 9.60 17.99 -18.81
C VAL A 24 9.20 17.86 -17.34
N HIS A 25 9.37 18.93 -16.55
CA HIS A 25 8.99 18.93 -15.14
C HIS A 25 7.47 18.74 -14.94
N ILE A 26 6.65 19.47 -15.71
CA ILE A 26 5.18 19.34 -15.68
C ILE A 26 4.75 17.93 -16.11
N GLN A 27 5.33 17.41 -17.18
CA GLN A 27 5.02 16.06 -17.66
C GLN A 27 5.40 14.98 -16.63
N HIS A 28 6.56 15.12 -16.01
CA HIS A 28 7.01 14.22 -14.94
C HIS A 28 6.07 14.30 -13.73
N TRP A 29 5.69 15.50 -13.31
CA TRP A 29 4.75 15.71 -12.20
C TRP A 29 3.38 15.09 -12.48
N TYR A 30 2.84 15.29 -13.69
CA TYR A 30 1.54 14.72 -14.08
C TYR A 30 1.58 13.18 -14.16
N SER A 31 2.68 12.63 -14.69
CA SER A 31 2.93 11.17 -14.72
C SER A 31 2.96 10.59 -13.31
N ARG A 32 3.72 11.22 -12.39
CA ARG A 32 3.81 10.81 -10.98
C ARG A 32 2.45 10.87 -10.28
N LYS A 33 1.66 11.93 -10.50
CA LYS A 33 0.30 12.06 -9.96
C LYS A 33 -0.62 10.94 -10.46
N LYS A 34 -0.55 10.59 -11.74
CA LYS A 34 -1.35 9.50 -12.34
C LYS A 34 -0.95 8.13 -11.78
N ALA A 35 0.35 7.88 -11.63
CA ALA A 35 0.86 6.65 -11.02
C ALA A 35 0.40 6.51 -9.56
N ARG A 36 0.54 7.57 -8.77
CA ARG A 36 0.07 7.63 -7.38
C ARG A 36 -1.41 7.31 -7.25
N LYS A 37 -2.26 7.90 -8.12
CA LYS A 37 -3.70 7.61 -8.12
C LYS A 37 -3.99 6.13 -8.42
N ARG A 38 -3.32 5.53 -9.40
CA ARG A 38 -3.49 4.11 -9.73
C ARG A 38 -3.07 3.19 -8.58
N LEU A 39 -1.96 3.53 -7.92
CA LEU A 39 -1.45 2.79 -6.77
C LEU A 39 -2.44 2.81 -5.60
N ILE A 40 -3.05 3.97 -5.32
CA ILE A 40 -4.08 4.10 -4.28
C ILE A 40 -5.32 3.28 -4.63
N GLU A 41 -5.83 3.34 -5.86
CA GLU A 41 -7.00 2.55 -6.25
C GLU A 41 -6.72 1.03 -6.20
N ALA A 42 -5.53 0.60 -6.63
CA ALA A 42 -5.11 -0.78 -6.52
C ALA A 42 -4.99 -1.24 -5.06
N LEU A 43 -4.43 -0.39 -4.19
CA LEU A 43 -4.35 -0.65 -2.75
C LEU A 43 -5.73 -0.78 -2.11
N LYS A 44 -6.66 0.10 -2.44
CA LYS A 44 -8.06 0.02 -1.96
C LYS A 44 -8.71 -1.30 -2.38
N GLU A 45 -8.52 -1.71 -3.62
CA GLU A 45 -9.09 -2.96 -4.11
C GLU A 45 -8.47 -4.18 -3.43
N GLU A 46 -7.14 -4.18 -3.24
CA GLU A 46 -6.46 -5.22 -2.47
C GLU A 46 -7.00 -5.33 -1.03
N ILE A 47 -7.21 -4.18 -0.37
CA ILE A 47 -7.79 -4.12 0.97
C ILE A 47 -9.21 -4.70 1.00
N ARG A 48 -10.08 -4.32 0.05
CA ARG A 48 -11.45 -4.86 -0.05
C ARG A 48 -11.46 -6.37 -0.25
N VAL A 49 -10.58 -6.89 -1.11
CA VAL A 49 -10.45 -8.33 -1.33
C VAL A 49 -9.99 -9.03 -0.05
N ASN A 50 -9.02 -8.48 0.67
CA ASN A 50 -8.55 -9.04 1.94
C ASN A 50 -9.63 -9.01 3.03
N ILE A 51 -10.42 -7.93 3.13
CA ILE A 51 -11.56 -7.87 4.06
C ILE A 51 -12.54 -9.00 3.77
N ARG A 52 -12.92 -9.22 2.51
CA ARG A 52 -13.81 -10.33 2.13
C ARG A 52 -13.24 -11.69 2.51
N ARG A 53 -11.94 -11.91 2.25
CA ARG A 53 -11.26 -13.16 2.64
C ARG A 53 -11.20 -13.36 4.16
N LEU A 54 -11.07 -12.28 4.93
CA LEU A 54 -11.12 -12.32 6.39
C LEU A 54 -12.52 -12.74 6.86
N GLU A 55 -13.57 -12.18 6.25
CA GLU A 55 -14.96 -12.55 6.55
C GLU A 55 -15.25 -14.02 6.24
N GLU A 56 -14.85 -14.50 5.06
CA GLU A 56 -14.97 -15.91 4.66
C GLU A 56 -14.23 -16.83 5.65
N SER A 57 -13.03 -16.44 6.08
CA SER A 57 -12.22 -17.20 7.03
C SER A 57 -12.83 -17.23 8.44
N ILE A 58 -13.38 -16.10 8.90
CA ILE A 58 -14.11 -16.01 10.17
C ILE A 58 -15.34 -16.92 10.13
N GLN A 59 -16.14 -16.86 9.06
CA GLN A 59 -17.33 -17.67 8.89
C GLN A 59 -17.00 -19.17 8.90
N SER A 60 -15.97 -19.59 8.15
CA SER A 60 -15.50 -20.97 8.11
C SER A 60 -15.10 -21.50 9.50
N LEU A 61 -14.38 -20.68 10.27
CA LEU A 61 -13.98 -21.02 11.64
C LEU A 61 -15.17 -21.12 12.60
N GLN A 62 -16.19 -20.26 12.44
CA GLN A 62 -17.42 -20.29 13.23
C GLN A 62 -18.27 -21.53 12.94
N GLU A 63 -18.38 -21.90 11.66
CA GLU A 63 -19.12 -23.08 11.20
C GLU A 63 -18.36 -24.39 11.47
N LYS A 64 -17.10 -24.31 11.95
CA LYS A 64 -16.16 -25.43 12.10
C LYS A 64 -16.03 -26.25 10.81
N SER A 65 -16.27 -25.61 9.67
CA SER A 65 -16.30 -26.26 8.35
C SER A 65 -14.90 -26.45 7.78
N SER A 66 -13.94 -25.59 8.15
CA SER A 66 -12.51 -25.75 7.86
C SER A 66 -11.64 -24.94 8.81
N THR A 67 -10.40 -25.39 9.02
CA THR A 67 -9.33 -24.63 9.72
C THR A 67 -8.38 -23.92 8.75
N ASP A 68 -8.63 -24.05 7.44
CA ASP A 68 -7.81 -23.46 6.39
C ASP A 68 -8.27 -22.04 6.09
N ILE A 69 -7.29 -21.13 6.11
CA ILE A 69 -7.44 -19.72 5.82
C ILE A 69 -6.78 -19.51 4.46
N SER A 70 -7.52 -18.92 3.52
CA SER A 70 -6.93 -18.60 2.21
C SER A 70 -5.84 -17.53 2.37
N PRO A 71 -4.73 -17.61 1.61
CA PRO A 71 -3.69 -16.59 1.67
C PRO A 71 -4.25 -15.22 1.27
N PHE A 72 -3.74 -14.18 1.90
CA PHE A 72 -4.07 -12.77 1.67
C PHE A 72 -3.13 -12.13 0.65
N LEU A 73 -3.58 -11.05 0.03
CA LEU A 73 -2.80 -10.27 -0.93
C LEU A 73 -1.97 -9.19 -0.20
N THR A 74 -0.74 -8.98 -0.63
CA THR A 74 0.18 -7.96 -0.08
C THR A 74 0.93 -7.17 -1.14
N VAL A 75 0.62 -7.41 -2.42
CA VAL A 75 1.39 -6.93 -3.57
C VAL A 75 1.32 -5.42 -3.70
N CYS A 76 0.14 -4.83 -3.52
CA CYS A 76 -0.06 -3.39 -3.66
C CYS A 76 0.57 -2.62 -2.50
N TYR A 77 0.63 -3.21 -1.31
CA TYR A 77 1.36 -2.63 -0.18
C TYR A 77 2.87 -2.69 -0.35
N GLU A 78 3.40 -3.81 -0.83
CA GLU A 78 4.82 -3.92 -1.16
C GLU A 78 5.21 -2.92 -2.27
N ALA A 79 4.33 -2.76 -3.27
CA ALA A 79 4.46 -1.72 -4.28
C ALA A 79 4.39 -0.30 -3.70
N LEU A 80 3.54 -0.06 -2.69
CA LEU A 80 3.45 1.23 -2.01
C LEU A 80 4.77 1.60 -1.32
N ILE A 81 5.37 0.67 -0.57
CA ILE A 81 6.66 0.89 0.11
C ILE A 81 7.78 1.17 -0.90
N THR A 82 7.81 0.43 -2.01
CA THR A 82 8.93 0.48 -2.97
C THR A 82 8.80 1.59 -4.01
N GLN A 83 7.58 1.88 -4.49
CA GLN A 83 7.34 2.82 -5.60
C GLN A 83 6.95 4.22 -5.12
N ASP A 84 6.33 4.35 -3.95
CA ASP A 84 5.97 5.66 -3.38
C ASP A 84 6.09 5.70 -1.84
N PRO A 85 7.33 5.66 -1.30
CA PRO A 85 7.58 5.70 0.14
C PRO A 85 6.99 6.93 0.85
N GLU A 86 6.90 8.07 0.14
CA GLU A 86 6.26 9.28 0.68
C GLU A 86 4.76 9.07 0.92
N LEU A 87 4.08 8.40 -0.02
CA LEU A 87 2.67 8.07 0.14
C LEU A 87 2.47 7.04 1.26
N HIS A 88 3.33 6.01 1.33
CA HIS A 88 3.34 5.04 2.44
C HIS A 88 3.40 5.77 3.78
N TYR A 89 4.41 6.62 3.97
CA TYR A 89 4.60 7.38 5.20
C TYR A 89 3.38 8.25 5.54
N LYS A 90 2.79 8.91 4.52
CA LYS A 90 1.58 9.72 4.72
C LYS A 90 0.40 8.87 5.22
N ILE A 91 0.15 7.72 4.59
CA ILE A 91 -0.94 6.82 5.00
C ILE A 91 -0.67 6.24 6.40
N SER A 92 0.57 5.85 6.70
CA SER A 92 0.94 5.34 8.03
C SER A 92 0.76 6.38 9.13
N LEU A 93 1.03 7.66 8.86
CA LEU A 93 0.75 8.75 9.80
C LEU A 93 -0.75 8.95 10.06
N GLU A 94 -1.57 8.88 9.01
CA GLU A 94 -3.02 9.12 9.10
C GLU A 94 -3.78 7.92 9.69
N THR A 95 -3.31 6.70 9.44
CA THR A 95 -4.02 5.47 9.86
C THR A 95 -3.45 4.84 11.14
N LYS A 96 -2.14 4.96 11.41
CA LYS A 96 -1.39 4.17 12.42
C LYS A 96 -1.52 2.64 12.33
N HIS A 97 -2.43 2.14 11.51
CA HIS A 97 -2.86 0.75 11.45
C HIS A 97 -2.45 0.04 10.16
N LEU A 98 -1.99 0.78 9.14
CA LEU A 98 -1.53 0.22 7.87
C LEU A 98 -0.51 -0.89 8.09
N ASP A 99 0.63 -0.54 8.68
CA ASP A 99 1.75 -1.46 8.85
C ASP A 99 1.39 -2.64 9.77
N GLU A 100 0.55 -2.41 10.78
CA GLU A 100 0.04 -3.46 11.66
C GLU A 100 -0.89 -4.44 10.95
N ALA A 101 -1.80 -3.94 10.11
CA ALA A 101 -2.71 -4.77 9.32
C ALA A 101 -1.91 -5.65 8.37
N TYR A 102 -0.96 -5.08 7.63
CA TYR A 102 -0.12 -5.84 6.70
C TYR A 102 0.78 -6.85 7.40
N THR A 103 1.34 -6.48 8.56
CA THR A 103 2.09 -7.42 9.41
C THR A 103 1.21 -8.61 9.80
N GLY A 104 -0.05 -8.36 10.19
CA GLY A 104 -1.02 -9.41 10.50
C GLY A 104 -1.33 -10.33 9.32
N LEU A 105 -1.56 -9.78 8.13
CA LEU A 105 -1.78 -10.56 6.90
C LEU A 105 -0.55 -11.39 6.54
N GLN A 106 0.66 -10.83 6.65
CA GLN A 106 1.91 -11.53 6.38
C GLN A 106 2.16 -12.68 7.36
N VAL A 107 1.87 -12.50 8.66
CA VAL A 107 1.94 -13.57 9.66
C VAL A 107 1.06 -14.76 9.26
N ILE A 108 -0.16 -14.48 8.79
CA ILE A 108 -1.07 -15.55 8.35
C ILE A 108 -0.57 -16.19 7.06
N ASN A 109 -0.08 -15.41 6.10
CA ASN A 109 0.51 -15.92 4.87
C ASN A 109 1.77 -16.77 5.10
N MET A 110 2.60 -16.43 6.10
CA MET A 110 3.78 -17.22 6.47
C MET A 110 3.42 -18.60 7.01
N ARG A 111 2.22 -18.80 7.56
CA ARG A 111 1.70 -20.16 7.84
C ARG A 111 1.67 -21.03 6.57
N TYR A 112 1.55 -20.39 5.40
CA TYR A 112 1.53 -21.01 4.07
C TYR A 112 2.84 -20.84 3.29
N SER A 113 3.84 -20.14 3.82
CA SER A 113 5.11 -19.82 3.16
C SER A 113 6.30 -20.02 4.09
N LEU A 114 7.18 -20.98 3.76
CA LEU A 114 8.38 -21.38 4.51
C LEU A 114 9.50 -20.32 4.58
N ILE A 115 9.26 -19.06 4.23
CA ILE A 115 10.32 -18.02 4.17
C ILE A 115 10.16 -17.04 5.33
N GLY A 116 10.87 -17.35 6.42
CA GLY A 116 10.87 -16.56 7.66
C GLY A 116 11.75 -15.32 7.58
N SER A 117 11.18 -14.17 7.92
CA SER A 117 11.91 -13.03 8.46
C SER A 117 11.66 -12.94 9.98
N VAL A 118 12.76 -12.73 10.72
CA VAL A 118 12.92 -13.04 12.15
C VAL A 118 12.09 -12.15 13.10
N SER A 119 11.44 -11.08 12.62
CA SER A 119 10.69 -10.15 13.50
C SER A 119 9.21 -10.51 13.72
N LEU A 120 8.68 -11.55 13.07
CA LEU A 120 7.24 -11.91 13.13
C LEU A 120 6.93 -13.07 14.09
N ILE A 121 7.97 -13.68 14.69
CA ILE A 121 7.87 -14.95 15.42
C ILE A 121 7.08 -14.80 16.74
N THR A 122 7.07 -13.61 17.35
CA THR A 122 6.35 -13.38 18.63
C THR A 122 4.83 -13.25 18.47
N SER A 123 4.32 -12.86 17.30
CA SER A 123 2.88 -12.79 16.98
C SER A 123 2.36 -14.03 16.24
N LEU A 124 3.26 -14.86 15.70
CA LEU A 124 2.92 -16.10 14.96
C LEU A 124 2.42 -17.23 15.88
N ILE A 125 3.04 -17.39 17.06
CA ILE A 125 2.79 -18.52 17.98
C ILE A 125 1.35 -18.50 18.55
N PRO A 126 0.80 -17.37 19.05
CA PRO A 126 -0.57 -17.33 19.57
C PRO A 126 -1.64 -17.60 18.52
N PHE A 127 -1.39 -17.27 17.24
CA PHE A 127 -2.35 -17.51 16.17
C PHE A 127 -2.37 -18.98 15.74
N ILE A 128 -1.23 -19.66 15.71
CA ILE A 128 -1.15 -21.08 15.32
C ILE A 128 -1.70 -22.00 16.40
N GLU A 129 -1.35 -21.73 17.67
CA GLU A 129 -1.73 -22.53 18.85
C GLU A 129 -3.09 -22.13 19.45
N GLY A 130 -3.66 -21.00 19.01
CA GLY A 130 -4.94 -20.51 19.49
C GLY A 130 -6.11 -21.41 19.10
N ASP A 131 -7.08 -21.50 20.01
CA ASP A 131 -8.40 -22.07 19.73
C ASP A 131 -9.14 -21.25 18.64
N PRO A 132 -10.21 -21.80 18.03
CA PRO A 132 -10.95 -21.10 16.96
C PRO A 132 -11.44 -19.69 17.34
N GLU A 133 -11.81 -19.45 18.60
CA GLU A 133 -12.28 -18.15 19.09
C GLU A 133 -11.14 -17.12 19.12
N SER A 134 -9.97 -17.53 19.61
CA SER A 134 -8.75 -16.71 19.56
C SER A 134 -8.37 -16.33 18.13
N LYS A 135 -8.46 -17.26 17.18
CA LYS A 135 -8.20 -17.00 15.74
C LYS A 135 -9.20 -16.01 15.17
N ILE A 136 -10.50 -16.18 15.45
CA ILE A 136 -11.55 -15.25 15.02
C ILE A 136 -11.27 -13.83 15.54
N ASN A 137 -10.87 -13.69 16.79
CA ASN A 137 -10.56 -12.37 17.37
C ASN A 137 -9.38 -11.68 16.68
N VAL A 138 -8.32 -12.43 16.33
CA VAL A 138 -7.21 -11.90 15.55
C VAL A 138 -7.66 -11.46 14.16
N LEU A 139 -8.44 -12.29 13.45
CA LEU A 139 -8.94 -11.96 12.11
C LEU A 139 -9.85 -10.72 12.13
N LYS A 140 -10.71 -10.58 13.14
CA LYS A 140 -11.53 -9.37 13.35
C LYS A 140 -10.67 -8.14 13.60
N GLY A 141 -9.65 -8.25 14.45
CA GLY A 141 -8.73 -7.14 14.71
C GLY A 141 -7.95 -6.69 13.47
N ILE A 142 -7.57 -7.62 12.58
CA ILE A 142 -6.95 -7.27 11.29
C ILE A 142 -7.99 -6.60 10.38
N LYS A 143 -9.21 -7.12 10.33
CA LYS A 143 -10.31 -6.58 9.52
C LYS A 143 -10.60 -5.12 9.89
N GLU A 144 -10.78 -4.82 11.18
CA GLU A 144 -11.06 -3.46 11.66
C GLU A 144 -9.95 -2.47 11.26
N LYS A 145 -8.69 -2.90 11.33
CA LYS A 145 -7.55 -2.08 10.88
C LYS A 145 -7.60 -1.82 9.37
N LEU A 146 -7.94 -2.82 8.56
CA LEU A 146 -8.09 -2.67 7.11
C LEU A 146 -9.25 -1.76 6.75
N GLU A 147 -10.38 -1.85 7.46
CA GLU A 147 -11.53 -0.96 7.29
C GLU A 147 -11.14 0.49 7.60
N ASN A 148 -10.43 0.73 8.71
CA ASN A 148 -9.93 2.06 9.05
C ASN A 148 -8.99 2.62 7.99
N VAL A 149 -8.07 1.80 7.47
CA VAL A 149 -7.19 2.21 6.36
C VAL A 149 -8.00 2.58 5.13
N LEU A 150 -9.02 1.78 4.79
CA LEU A 150 -9.86 2.03 3.62
C LEU A 150 -10.62 3.37 3.74
N GLU A 151 -11.18 3.67 4.91
CA GLU A 151 -11.84 4.94 5.20
C GLU A 151 -10.91 6.15 5.01
N VAL A 152 -9.68 6.06 5.51
CA VAL A 152 -8.67 7.11 5.31
C VAL A 152 -8.34 7.27 3.83
N LEU A 153 -8.09 6.17 3.11
CA LEU A 153 -7.81 6.22 1.67
C LEU A 153 -8.98 6.81 0.85
N ASP A 154 -10.22 6.63 1.29
CA ASP A 154 -11.40 7.20 0.64
C ASP A 154 -11.57 8.71 0.92
N THR A 155 -11.03 9.22 2.02
CA THR A 155 -11.07 10.64 2.39
C THR A 155 -9.84 11.43 1.93
N MET A 156 -8.75 10.74 1.55
CA MET A 156 -7.53 11.38 1.03
C MET A 156 -7.77 12.14 -0.28
N LYS A 157 -7.51 13.45 -0.25
CA LYS A 157 -7.43 14.27 -1.47
C LYS A 157 -6.06 14.09 -2.13
N ILE A 158 -6.06 13.70 -3.42
CA ILE A 158 -4.86 13.42 -4.24
C ILE A 158 -4.68 14.44 -5.38
#